data_AF-A0A287D5N2-F1
#
_entry.id   AF-A0A287D5N2-F1
#
_cell.length_a   1.000
_cell.length_b   1.000
_cell.length_c   1.000
_cell.angle_alpha   90.00
_cell.angle_beta   90.00
_cell.angle_gamma   90.00
#
_symmetry.space_group_name_H-M   'P 1'
#
loop_
_entity.id
_entity.type
_entity.pdbx_description
1 polymer ?
#
loop_
_entity_poly.entity_id
_entity_poly.type
_entity_poly.pdbx_seq_one_letter_code
_entity_poly.pdbx_strand_id
1 'polypeptide(L)'
;MGRLLASEVQQLLHNKFVVILGDSVQRAVYKDLVLLLQKDCLLTPSQLKAKGELTFEQDKLVKGGQLGPLHNGTNYREVRQFSSDHHLVRFYFLTRVYSKYLEAILEELQSGEHAPDLIIMNSCLWDVSRYGPHSWNSYLQNLENLFGRLGEVLPESCLLVWNTAMPVGKKITARFLPRKPLPWAIPLRRIVVHANFYSSIKASNHGFDVLDLHFHFRHAWNCLQSDGVHWNEHAHRQLSYLLLTHVAEAWGVELP
;
A
#
# COMPACT_ATOMS: atom_id res chain seq x y z
N MET A 1 -21.45 -10.68 -4.41
CA MET A 1 -20.13 -10.36 -3.85
C MET A 1 -20.29 -10.41 -2.34
N GLY A 2 -19.56 -11.28 -1.65
CA GLY A 2 -19.69 -11.46 -0.20
C GLY A 2 -19.38 -10.16 0.54
N ARG A 3 -20.06 -9.90 1.65
CA ARG A 3 -19.76 -8.78 2.53
C ARG A 3 -18.77 -9.28 3.57
N LEU A 4 -17.55 -8.72 3.58
CA LEU A 4 -16.61 -8.93 4.69
C LEU A 4 -17.19 -8.35 5.98
N LEU A 5 -17.28 -9.19 7.01
CA LEU A 5 -17.62 -8.82 8.37
C LEU A 5 -16.37 -8.62 9.22
N ALA A 6 -16.46 -7.73 10.21
CA ALA A 6 -15.40 -7.43 11.14
C ALA A 6 -14.92 -8.68 11.88
N SER A 7 -15.85 -9.56 12.27
CA SER A 7 -15.54 -10.83 12.93
C SER A 7 -14.70 -11.78 12.07
N GLU A 8 -14.95 -11.83 10.76
CA GLU A 8 -14.20 -12.66 9.81
C GLU A 8 -12.76 -12.15 9.69
N VAL A 9 -12.59 -10.83 9.57
CA VAL A 9 -11.27 -10.18 9.49
C VAL A 9 -10.50 -10.32 10.80
N GLN A 10 -11.17 -10.13 11.94
CA GLN A 10 -10.56 -10.33 13.27
C GLN A 10 -10.07 -11.77 13.43
N GLN A 11 -10.88 -12.76 13.03
CA GLN A 11 -10.49 -14.16 13.12
C GLN A 11 -9.30 -14.47 12.21
N LEU A 12 -9.33 -14.00 10.96
CA LEU A 12 -8.25 -14.22 10.00
C LEU A 12 -6.92 -13.61 10.47
N LEU A 13 -6.97 -12.40 11.05
CA LEU A 13 -5.80 -11.64 11.49
C LEU A 13 -5.50 -11.78 12.99
N HIS A 14 -6.10 -12.76 13.66
CA HIS A 14 -5.92 -12.96 15.10
C HIS A 14 -4.47 -13.31 15.43
N ASN A 15 -3.88 -12.54 16.35
CA ASN A 15 -2.46 -12.56 16.73
C ASN A 15 -1.50 -12.37 15.55
N LYS A 16 -1.92 -11.61 14.53
CA LYS A 16 -1.08 -11.29 13.36
C LYS A 16 -0.50 -9.89 13.44
N PHE A 17 0.77 -9.76 13.05
CA PHE A 17 1.40 -8.49 12.76
C PHE A 17 1.36 -8.21 11.25
N VAL A 18 0.50 -7.27 10.86
CA VAL A 18 0.32 -6.82 9.47
C VAL A 18 1.07 -5.50 9.23
N VAL A 19 1.89 -5.44 8.19
CA VAL A 19 2.60 -4.24 7.75
C VAL A 19 2.15 -3.83 6.36
N ILE A 20 1.76 -2.56 6.20
CA ILE A 20 1.35 -1.98 4.92
C ILE A 20 2.37 -0.90 4.53
N LEU A 21 2.98 -1.04 3.35
CA LEU A 21 3.95 -0.06 2.85
C LEU A 21 3.50 0.50 1.50
N GLY A 22 3.51 1.82 1.37
CA GLY A 22 3.23 2.46 0.10
C GLY A 22 2.78 3.90 0.20
N ASP A 23 2.12 4.38 -0.85
CA ASP A 23 1.71 5.77 -0.95
C ASP A 23 0.33 6.04 -0.31
N SER A 24 -0.35 7.12 -0.73
CA SER A 24 -1.66 7.50 -0.19
C SER A 24 -2.77 6.52 -0.54
N VAL A 25 -2.64 5.72 -1.60
CA VAL A 25 -3.60 4.64 -1.92
C VAL A 25 -3.44 3.52 -0.89
N GLN A 26 -2.20 3.15 -0.53
CA GLN A 26 -1.95 2.15 0.51
C GLN A 26 -2.29 2.67 1.91
N ARG A 27 -2.21 3.99 2.16
CA ARG A 27 -2.77 4.57 3.39
C ARG A 27 -4.28 4.31 3.49
N ALA A 28 -5.01 4.38 2.38
CA ALA A 28 -6.44 4.08 2.38
C ALA A 28 -6.72 2.58 2.56
N VAL A 29 -5.85 1.68 2.07
CA VAL A 29 -5.88 0.24 2.40
C VAL A 29 -5.72 0.03 3.91
N TYR A 30 -4.72 0.68 4.52
CA TYR A 30 -4.53 0.65 5.96
C TYR A 30 -5.75 1.16 6.73
N LYS A 31 -6.30 2.31 6.34
CA LYS A 31 -7.47 2.90 7.02
C LYS A 31 -8.71 2.02 6.88
N ASP A 32 -8.93 1.40 5.72
CA ASP A 32 -10.07 0.49 5.55
C ASP A 32 -9.90 -0.78 6.39
N LEU A 33 -8.69 -1.35 6.45
CA LEU A 33 -8.41 -2.53 7.27
C LEU A 33 -8.58 -2.24 8.77
N VAL A 34 -8.04 -1.13 9.27
CA VAL A 34 -8.20 -0.70 10.67
C VAL A 34 -9.67 -0.49 11.02
N LEU A 35 -10.46 0.09 10.10
CA LEU A 35 -11.90 0.25 10.28
C LEU A 35 -12.63 -1.10 10.32
N LEU A 36 -12.32 -1.98 9.36
CA LEU A 36 -12.87 -3.34 9.25
C LEU A 36 -12.60 -4.19 10.49
N LEU A 37 -11.43 -4.06 11.11
CA LEU A 37 -11.10 -4.74 12.36
C LEU A 37 -11.95 -4.29 13.56
N GLN A 38 -12.77 -3.25 13.41
CA GLN A 38 -13.58 -2.68 14.49
C GLN A 38 -15.07 -2.67 14.21
N LYS A 39 -15.51 -2.46 12.96
CA LYS A 39 -16.93 -2.29 12.62
C LYS A 39 -17.25 -2.52 11.14
N ASP A 40 -18.48 -2.97 10.89
CA ASP A 40 -19.01 -3.34 9.57
C ASP A 40 -19.50 -2.16 8.72
N CYS A 41 -18.73 -1.07 8.66
CA CYS A 41 -19.07 0.11 7.85
C CYS A 41 -17.95 0.48 6.88
N LEU A 42 -18.27 1.28 5.86
CA LEU A 42 -17.28 1.83 4.93
C LEU A 42 -16.59 3.06 5.52
N LEU A 43 -15.40 3.37 5.00
CA LEU A 43 -14.78 4.67 5.24
C LEU A 43 -15.69 5.80 4.76
N THR A 44 -15.73 6.89 5.51
CA THR A 44 -16.36 8.12 5.04
C THR A 44 -15.45 8.86 4.06
N PRO A 45 -16.00 9.71 3.17
CA PRO A 45 -15.19 10.54 2.27
C PRO A 45 -14.22 11.48 3.01
N SER A 46 -14.55 11.92 4.24
CA SER A 46 -13.65 12.72 5.07
C SER A 46 -12.48 11.88 5.59
N GLN A 47 -12.73 10.66 6.04
CA GLN A 47 -11.69 9.72 6.46
C GLN A 47 -10.73 9.38 5.32
N LEU A 48 -11.22 9.16 4.10
CA LEU A 48 -10.35 8.92 2.93
C LEU A 48 -9.43 10.12 2.60
N LYS A 49 -9.94 11.35 2.77
CA LYS A 49 -9.19 12.58 2.47
C LYS A 49 -8.19 12.95 3.57
N ALA A 50 -8.49 12.60 4.81
CA ALA A 50 -7.64 12.94 5.95
C ALA A 50 -6.30 12.20 5.90
N LYS A 51 -5.24 12.89 6.33
CA LYS A 51 -3.87 12.38 6.31
C LYS A 51 -3.07 12.99 7.46
N GLY A 52 -2.18 12.19 8.05
CA GLY A 52 -1.32 12.66 9.14
C GLY A 52 -2.07 13.08 10.39
N GLU A 53 -3.33 12.66 10.56
CA GLU A 53 -4.11 12.89 11.79
C GLU A 53 -3.47 12.17 12.99
N LEU A 54 -3.52 12.75 14.20
CA LEU A 54 -2.94 12.13 15.41
C LEU A 54 -3.52 10.72 15.68
N THR A 55 -4.80 10.53 15.38
CA THR A 55 -5.51 9.25 15.53
C THR A 55 -6.59 9.12 14.46
N PHE A 56 -6.81 7.89 14.01
CA PHE A 56 -7.88 7.42 13.16
C PHE A 56 -8.36 6.07 13.72
N GLU A 57 -9.64 5.98 14.11
CA GLU A 57 -10.26 4.72 14.59
C GLU A 57 -9.35 3.97 15.57
N GLN A 58 -9.01 4.60 16.69
CA GLN A 58 -8.17 4.05 17.77
C GLN A 58 -6.71 3.72 17.39
N ASP A 59 -6.29 4.00 16.16
CA ASP A 59 -4.87 3.99 15.84
C ASP A 59 -4.12 5.17 16.49
N LYS A 60 -2.80 5.15 16.37
CA LYS A 60 -1.93 6.27 16.69
C LYS A 60 -1.01 6.61 15.53
N LEU A 61 -0.76 7.90 15.37
CA LEU A 61 0.35 8.40 14.56
C LEU A 61 1.66 8.22 15.34
N VAL A 62 2.56 7.40 14.81
CA VAL A 62 3.87 7.12 15.40
C VAL A 62 4.92 8.13 14.94
N LYS A 63 4.86 8.55 13.67
CA LYS A 63 5.83 9.49 13.08
C LYS A 63 5.23 10.28 11.94
N GLY A 64 5.71 11.51 11.75
CA GLY A 64 5.31 12.36 10.64
C GLY A 64 3.92 12.98 10.84
N GLY A 65 3.21 13.28 9.75
CA GLY A 65 1.87 13.87 9.85
C GLY A 65 1.84 15.14 10.73
N GLN A 66 0.89 15.21 11.67
CA GLN A 66 0.76 16.26 12.66
C GLN A 66 1.87 16.28 13.74
N LEU A 67 2.70 15.24 13.86
CA LEU A 67 3.91 15.27 14.70
C LEU A 67 5.10 15.98 14.02
N GLY A 68 4.90 16.49 12.81
CA GLY A 68 5.90 17.23 12.05
C GLY A 68 5.27 18.13 10.98
N PRO A 69 6.05 18.61 10.01
CA PRO A 69 5.51 19.40 8.92
C PRO A 69 4.73 18.52 7.94
N LEU A 70 3.48 18.90 7.64
CA LEU A 70 2.73 18.33 6.52
C LEU A 70 3.22 18.94 5.20
N HIS A 71 3.83 18.12 4.36
CA HIS A 71 4.26 18.51 3.02
C HIS A 71 4.04 17.36 2.04
N ASN A 72 4.18 17.62 0.73
CA ASN A 72 4.07 16.59 -0.30
C ASN A 72 5.44 16.22 -0.87
N GLY A 73 6.53 16.47 -0.14
CA GLY A 73 7.91 16.26 -0.63
C GLY A 73 8.30 14.78 -0.70
N THR A 74 9.37 14.46 -1.41
CA THR A 74 9.95 13.08 -1.49
C THR A 74 10.57 12.61 -0.17
N ASN A 75 10.69 13.50 0.81
CA ASN A 75 11.08 13.20 2.18
C ASN A 75 9.87 13.11 3.14
N TYR A 76 8.63 13.11 2.63
CA TYR A 76 7.46 12.94 3.50
C TYR A 76 7.46 11.54 4.09
N ARG A 77 7.21 11.45 5.39
CA ARG A 77 7.13 10.21 6.15
C ARG A 77 5.87 10.25 6.99
N GLU A 78 5.22 9.11 7.11
CA GLU A 78 4.07 8.91 7.98
C GLU A 78 4.12 7.46 8.43
N VAL A 79 4.10 7.24 9.74
CA VAL A 79 4.02 5.91 10.34
C VAL A 79 2.79 5.88 11.23
N ARG A 80 1.90 4.91 11.01
CA ARG A 80 0.69 4.72 11.81
C ARG A 80 0.68 3.32 12.39
N GLN A 81 0.10 3.17 13.58
CA GLN A 81 -0.04 1.86 14.21
C GLN A 81 -1.41 1.75 14.87
N PHE A 82 -2.13 0.69 14.51
CA PHE A 82 -3.29 0.21 15.25
C PHE A 82 -2.84 -1.00 16.07
N SER A 83 -3.25 -1.05 17.34
CA SER A 83 -2.93 -2.13 18.26
C SER A 83 -4.14 -2.42 19.13
N SER A 84 -4.55 -3.68 19.17
CA SER A 84 -5.49 -4.24 20.15
C SER A 84 -4.82 -5.41 20.86
N ASP A 85 -5.54 -6.12 21.72
CA ASP A 85 -5.02 -7.29 22.43
C ASP A 85 -4.56 -8.42 21.48
N HIS A 86 -5.14 -8.48 20.27
CA HIS A 86 -4.92 -9.58 19.31
C HIS A 86 -4.51 -9.12 17.91
N HIS A 87 -4.40 -7.82 17.64
CA HIS A 87 -4.13 -7.34 16.28
C HIS A 87 -3.13 -6.20 16.31
N LEU A 88 -2.10 -6.30 15.46
CA LEU A 88 -1.13 -5.25 15.24
C LEU A 88 -1.07 -4.92 13.75
N VAL A 89 -1.44 -3.69 13.39
CA VAL A 89 -1.35 -3.21 11.99
C VAL A 89 -0.50 -1.96 11.96
N ARG A 90 0.57 -1.97 11.16
CA ARG A 90 1.46 -0.82 10.99
C ARG A 90 1.51 -0.36 9.54
N PHE A 91 1.45 0.94 9.33
CA PHE A 91 1.58 1.56 8.01
C PHE A 91 2.84 2.40 7.91
N TYR A 92 3.56 2.29 6.80
CA TYR A 92 4.69 3.13 6.44
C TYR A 92 4.45 3.82 5.10
N PHE A 93 4.41 5.15 5.11
CA PHE A 93 4.31 5.92 3.87
C PHE A 93 5.64 5.91 3.10
N LEU A 94 5.61 5.40 1.88
CA LEU A 94 6.73 5.39 0.96
C LEU A 94 6.54 6.42 -0.15
N THR A 95 7.64 7.08 -0.49
CA THR A 95 7.75 7.88 -1.70
C THR A 95 8.65 7.22 -2.73
N ARG A 96 9.34 6.12 -2.38
CA ARG A 96 10.29 5.41 -3.24
C ARG A 96 10.31 3.93 -2.87
N VAL A 97 10.30 3.06 -3.86
CA VAL A 97 10.22 1.61 -3.70
C VAL A 97 11.45 1.01 -3.01
N TYR A 98 12.63 1.63 -3.18
CA TYR A 98 13.84 1.28 -2.46
C TYR A 98 14.62 2.54 -2.12
N SER A 99 15.01 2.69 -0.84
CA SER A 99 15.71 3.87 -0.33
C SER A 99 16.31 3.60 1.04
N LYS A 100 17.20 4.48 1.51
CA LYS A 100 17.71 4.45 2.90
C LYS A 100 16.60 4.44 3.95
N TYR A 101 15.45 5.06 3.66
CA TYR A 101 14.31 5.03 4.58
C TYR A 101 13.67 3.65 4.63
N LEU A 102 13.58 2.96 3.50
CA LEU A 102 13.07 1.59 3.49
C LEU A 102 14.04 0.64 4.20
N GLU A 103 15.35 0.75 3.99
CA GLU A 103 16.33 -0.04 4.75
C GLU A 103 16.14 0.12 6.25
N ALA A 104 15.99 1.37 6.74
CA ALA A 104 15.74 1.61 8.15
C ALA A 104 14.42 0.97 8.64
N ILE A 105 13.39 0.89 7.79
CA ILE A 105 12.15 0.16 8.13
C ILE A 105 12.43 -1.33 8.21
N LEU A 106 13.14 -1.91 7.24
CA LEU A 106 13.45 -3.34 7.23
C LEU A 106 14.32 -3.74 8.42
N GLU A 107 15.30 -2.91 8.79
CA GLU A 107 16.11 -3.08 10.01
C GLU A 107 15.25 -3.01 11.29
N GLU A 108 14.30 -2.07 11.37
CA GLU A 108 13.36 -1.97 12.49
C GLU A 108 12.47 -3.22 12.59
N LEU A 109 11.96 -3.72 11.47
CA LEU A 109 11.12 -4.91 11.44
C LEU A 109 11.90 -6.18 11.79
N GLN A 110 13.16 -6.28 11.35
CA GLN A 110 14.02 -7.43 11.61
C GLN A 110 14.52 -7.46 13.06
N SER A 111 14.76 -6.29 13.67
CA SER A 111 15.21 -6.17 15.06
C SER A 111 14.07 -6.09 16.09
N GLY A 112 12.82 -6.01 15.61
CA GLY A 112 11.63 -5.99 16.45
C GLY A 112 11.41 -7.31 17.19
N GLU A 113 10.69 -7.26 18.32
CA GLU A 113 10.36 -8.43 19.12
C GLU A 113 9.54 -9.48 18.35
N HIS A 114 8.72 -9.02 17.39
CA HIS A 114 7.91 -9.85 16.53
C HIS A 114 8.13 -9.48 15.07
N ALA A 115 8.48 -10.48 14.25
CA ALA A 115 8.51 -10.31 12.81
C ALA A 115 7.08 -10.16 12.25
N PRO A 116 6.90 -9.46 11.13
CA PRO A 116 5.61 -9.41 10.44
C PRO A 116 5.15 -10.81 10.01
N ASP A 117 3.84 -11.07 10.12
CA ASP A 117 3.19 -12.23 9.51
C ASP A 117 2.76 -11.93 8.07
N LEU A 118 2.44 -10.66 7.79
CA LEU A 118 1.93 -10.20 6.50
C LEU A 118 2.52 -8.84 6.15
N ILE A 119 3.13 -8.75 4.97
CA ILE A 119 3.52 -7.51 4.32
C ILE A 119 2.64 -7.28 3.09
N ILE A 120 1.98 -6.13 3.04
CA ILE A 120 1.23 -5.65 1.89
C ILE A 120 1.96 -4.44 1.34
N MET A 121 2.42 -4.51 0.09
CA MET A 121 3.28 -3.46 -0.45
C MET A 121 2.86 -3.02 -1.85
N ASN A 122 2.86 -1.71 -2.07
CA ASN A 122 2.90 -1.11 -3.41
C ASN A 122 3.73 0.17 -3.39
N SER A 123 4.64 0.32 -4.35
CA SER A 123 5.24 1.61 -4.67
C SER A 123 5.46 1.70 -6.17
N CYS A 124 4.75 2.63 -6.82
CA CYS A 124 4.80 2.80 -8.28
C CYS A 124 4.67 4.27 -8.67
N LEU A 125 3.56 4.92 -8.28
CA LEU A 125 3.21 6.24 -8.80
C LEU A 125 4.28 7.29 -8.52
N TRP A 126 4.81 7.33 -7.31
CA TRP A 126 5.89 8.24 -6.95
C TRP A 126 7.19 7.91 -7.69
N ASP A 127 7.59 6.64 -7.67
CA ASP A 127 8.83 6.19 -8.30
C ASP A 127 8.91 6.61 -9.76
N VAL A 128 7.85 6.36 -10.55
CA VAL A 128 7.89 6.65 -11.99
C VAL A 128 7.65 8.12 -12.34
N SER A 129 7.10 8.93 -11.43
CA SER A 129 6.67 10.31 -11.72
C SER A 129 7.48 11.42 -11.05
N ARG A 130 8.18 11.16 -9.94
CA ARG A 130 8.78 12.21 -9.08
C ARG A 130 10.30 12.33 -9.14
N TYR A 131 11.00 11.31 -9.63
CA TYR A 131 12.47 11.21 -9.53
C TYR A 131 13.22 11.66 -10.79
N GLY A 132 12.63 12.58 -11.55
CA GLY A 132 13.25 13.18 -12.72
C GLY A 132 13.33 12.25 -13.95
N PRO A 133 14.15 12.59 -14.96
CA PRO A 133 14.21 11.87 -16.24
C PRO A 133 14.66 10.40 -16.14
N HIS A 134 15.40 10.04 -15.10
CA HIS A 134 15.88 8.67 -14.88
C HIS A 134 14.96 7.85 -13.97
N SER A 135 13.76 8.36 -13.64
CA SER A 135 12.83 7.73 -12.72
C SER A 135 12.49 6.29 -13.11
N TRP A 136 12.28 6.04 -14.40
CA TRP A 136 12.02 4.70 -14.93
C TRP A 136 13.19 3.72 -14.67
N ASN A 137 14.40 4.05 -15.13
CA ASN A 137 15.56 3.17 -14.96
C ASN A 137 15.88 2.94 -13.48
N SER A 138 15.81 3.99 -12.67
CA SER A 138 15.96 3.88 -11.22
C SER A 138 14.88 3.00 -10.58
N TYR A 139 13.63 3.07 -11.07
CA TYR A 139 12.55 2.23 -10.55
C TYR A 139 12.83 0.75 -10.80
N LEU A 140 13.25 0.38 -12.03
CA LEU A 140 13.59 -1.00 -12.36
C LEU A 140 14.72 -1.53 -11.46
N GLN A 141 15.81 -0.79 -11.33
CA GLN A 141 16.93 -1.18 -10.46
C GLN A 141 16.51 -1.28 -8.98
N ASN A 142 15.68 -0.35 -8.52
CA ASN A 142 15.20 -0.35 -7.14
C ASN A 142 14.26 -1.52 -6.85
N LEU A 143 13.49 -2.01 -7.81
CA LEU A 143 12.68 -3.22 -7.64
C LEU A 143 13.55 -4.46 -7.46
N GLU A 144 14.62 -4.61 -8.24
CA GLU A 144 15.56 -5.73 -8.07
C GLU A 144 16.19 -5.70 -6.67
N ASN A 145 16.68 -4.53 -6.24
CA ASN A 145 17.25 -4.36 -4.91
C ASN A 145 16.22 -4.64 -3.81
N LEU A 146 14.99 -4.15 -3.98
CA LEU A 146 13.90 -4.38 -3.04
C LEU A 146 13.63 -5.87 -2.87
N PHE A 147 13.31 -6.58 -3.95
CA PHE A 147 12.87 -7.97 -3.85
C PHE A 147 14.01 -8.89 -3.40
N GLY A 148 15.25 -8.62 -3.82
CA GLY A 148 16.42 -9.28 -3.26
C GLY A 148 16.51 -9.06 -1.74
N ARG A 149 16.43 -7.80 -1.30
CA ARG A 149 16.53 -7.47 0.13
C ARG A 149 15.40 -8.06 0.96
N LEU A 150 14.16 -8.04 0.47
CA LEU A 150 13.01 -8.65 1.16
C LEU A 150 13.19 -10.16 1.32
N GLY A 151 13.74 -10.85 0.33
CA GLY A 151 14.06 -12.28 0.43
C GLY A 151 15.16 -12.60 1.46
N GLU A 152 16.02 -11.64 1.79
CA GLU A 152 17.06 -11.80 2.81
C GLU A 152 16.56 -11.50 4.23
N VAL A 153 15.66 -10.53 4.39
CA VAL A 153 15.28 -10.01 5.73
C VAL A 153 14.00 -10.61 6.28
N LEU A 154 13.08 -11.03 5.42
CA LEU A 154 11.79 -11.57 5.86
C LEU A 154 11.94 -13.04 6.24
N PRO A 155 11.35 -13.49 7.36
CA PRO A 155 11.30 -14.91 7.67
C PRO A 155 10.43 -15.64 6.65
N GLU A 156 10.70 -16.92 6.43
CA GLU A 156 9.91 -17.77 5.51
C GLU A 156 8.42 -17.82 5.88
N SER A 157 8.08 -17.59 7.15
CA SER A 157 6.69 -17.55 7.62
C SER A 157 5.95 -16.25 7.30
N CYS A 158 6.65 -15.19 6.86
CA CYS A 158 6.03 -13.91 6.52
C CYS A 158 5.48 -13.98 5.09
N LEU A 159 4.17 -13.81 4.95
CA LEU A 159 3.53 -13.65 3.64
C LEU A 159 3.80 -12.24 3.10
N LEU A 160 4.33 -12.12 1.88
CA LEU A 160 4.43 -10.84 1.18
C LEU A 160 3.47 -10.82 -0.01
N VAL A 161 2.56 -9.84 -0.02
CA VAL A 161 1.65 -9.55 -1.14
C VAL A 161 2.05 -8.23 -1.80
N TRP A 162 2.59 -8.31 -3.02
CA TRP A 162 2.84 -7.17 -3.87
C TRP A 162 1.57 -6.76 -4.61
N ASN A 163 0.98 -5.66 -4.20
CA ASN A 163 -0.13 -5.04 -4.90
C ASN A 163 0.38 -4.33 -6.15
N THR A 164 -0.22 -4.56 -7.32
CA THR A 164 0.01 -3.68 -8.48
C THR A 164 -0.69 -2.32 -8.26
N ALA A 165 -0.22 -1.27 -8.93
CA ALA A 165 -0.90 0.02 -8.83
C ALA A 165 -2.26 -0.04 -9.54
N MET A 166 -3.31 0.43 -8.86
CA MET A 166 -4.63 0.59 -9.47
C MET A 166 -4.59 1.49 -10.71
N PRO A 167 -5.56 1.36 -11.63
CA PRO A 167 -5.59 2.20 -12.83
C PRO A 167 -5.66 3.69 -12.49
N VAL A 168 -4.92 4.52 -13.23
CA VAL A 168 -4.96 5.98 -13.07
C VAL A 168 -5.71 6.64 -14.23
N GLY A 169 -6.33 7.78 -13.94
CA GLY A 169 -7.11 8.56 -14.88
C GLY A 169 -6.29 9.17 -16.01
N LYS A 170 -6.98 9.62 -17.08
CA LYS A 170 -6.34 10.34 -18.20
C LYS A 170 -5.74 11.68 -17.76
N LYS A 171 -6.42 12.36 -16.85
CA LYS A 171 -6.00 13.63 -16.25
C LYS A 171 -5.72 13.36 -14.78
N ILE A 172 -4.54 13.77 -14.33
CA ILE A 172 -4.10 13.58 -12.95
C ILE A 172 -3.80 14.95 -12.38
N THR A 173 -4.47 15.29 -11.28
CA THR A 173 -4.30 16.58 -10.57
C THR A 173 -3.80 16.39 -9.14
N ALA A 174 -3.57 15.15 -8.73
CA ALA A 174 -3.09 14.81 -7.40
C ALA A 174 -1.71 15.42 -7.11
N ARG A 175 -1.52 15.89 -5.87
CA ARG A 175 -0.37 16.71 -5.44
C ARG A 175 0.98 15.99 -5.40
N PHE A 176 1.02 14.68 -5.65
CA PHE A 176 2.28 13.95 -5.75
C PHE A 176 3.03 14.28 -7.03
N LEU A 177 2.34 14.71 -8.10
CA LEU A 177 2.99 15.09 -9.34
C LEU A 177 3.92 16.31 -9.16
N PRO A 178 5.08 16.34 -9.86
CA PRO A 178 5.90 17.54 -9.91
C PRO A 178 5.12 18.71 -10.52
N ARG A 179 5.44 19.94 -10.07
CA ARG A 179 4.85 21.17 -10.64
C ARG A 179 5.32 21.45 -12.08
N LYS A 180 6.47 20.89 -12.47
CA LYS A 180 6.99 20.96 -13.82
C LYS A 180 6.38 19.82 -14.66
N PRO A 181 6.21 20.01 -15.99
CA PRO A 181 5.73 18.96 -16.87
C PRO A 181 6.54 17.68 -16.67
N LEU A 182 5.86 16.53 -16.63
CA LEU A 182 6.55 15.25 -16.66
C LEU A 182 7.43 15.21 -17.93
N PRO A 183 8.68 14.75 -17.83
CA PRO A 183 9.61 14.73 -18.97
C PRO A 183 9.20 13.71 -20.05
N TRP A 184 8.12 12.96 -19.83
CA TRP A 184 7.68 11.87 -20.68
C TRP A 184 6.72 12.36 -21.77
N ALA A 185 7.02 12.01 -23.03
CA ALA A 185 6.06 12.09 -24.13
C ALA A 185 4.89 11.08 -23.97
N ILE A 186 5.07 10.07 -23.10
CA ILE A 186 4.12 8.99 -22.87
C ILE A 186 3.21 9.31 -21.67
N PRO A 187 1.87 9.17 -21.79
CA PRO A 187 0.95 9.37 -20.68
C PRO A 187 1.26 8.46 -19.48
N LEU A 188 1.22 9.00 -18.25
CA LEU A 188 1.54 8.27 -17.01
C LEU A 188 0.76 6.95 -16.87
N ARG A 189 -0.51 6.91 -17.27
CA ARG A 189 -1.32 5.68 -17.28
C ARG A 189 -0.67 4.52 -18.05
N ARG A 190 0.05 4.78 -19.14
CA ARG A 190 0.76 3.75 -19.91
C ARG A 190 2.01 3.32 -19.15
N ILE A 191 2.76 4.27 -18.60
CA ILE A 191 3.93 3.97 -17.76
C ILE A 191 3.54 3.07 -16.58
N VAL A 192 2.39 3.32 -15.94
CA VAL A 192 1.88 2.49 -14.84
C VAL A 192 1.60 1.06 -15.27
N VAL A 193 1.04 0.82 -16.48
CA VAL A 193 0.83 -0.54 -17.00
C VAL A 193 2.16 -1.27 -17.17
N HIS A 194 3.17 -0.62 -17.74
CA HIS A 194 4.50 -1.20 -17.90
C HIS A 194 5.19 -1.45 -16.55
N ALA A 195 5.06 -0.50 -15.61
CA ALA A 195 5.58 -0.62 -14.25
C ALA A 195 4.96 -1.83 -13.53
N ASN A 196 3.64 -1.96 -13.60
CA ASN A 196 2.91 -3.08 -13.01
C ASN A 196 3.38 -4.40 -13.60
N PHE A 197 3.39 -4.55 -14.93
CA PHE A 197 3.87 -5.77 -15.60
C PHE A 197 5.27 -6.17 -15.14
N TYR A 198 6.22 -5.23 -15.16
CA TYR A 198 7.59 -5.50 -14.74
C TYR A 198 7.67 -5.88 -13.26
N SER A 199 7.02 -5.10 -12.38
CA SER A 199 7.04 -5.34 -10.94
C SER A 199 6.39 -6.67 -10.54
N SER A 200 5.31 -7.07 -11.23
CA SER A 200 4.64 -8.36 -11.01
C SER A 200 5.55 -9.51 -11.36
N ILE A 201 6.19 -9.49 -12.54
CA ILE A 201 7.13 -10.54 -12.94
C ILE A 201 8.29 -10.62 -11.93
N LYS A 202 8.80 -9.48 -11.49
CA LYS A 202 9.91 -9.45 -10.53
C LYS A 202 9.52 -9.97 -9.15
N ALA A 203 8.39 -9.57 -8.61
CA ALA A 203 7.88 -10.14 -7.36
C ALA A 203 7.72 -11.67 -7.46
N SER A 204 7.07 -12.15 -8.53
CA SER A 204 6.87 -13.59 -8.73
C SER A 204 8.17 -14.38 -8.92
N ASN A 205 9.17 -13.81 -9.60
CA ASN A 205 10.49 -14.46 -9.74
C ASN A 205 11.22 -14.63 -8.40
N HIS A 206 10.90 -13.79 -7.41
CA HIS A 206 11.40 -13.91 -6.04
C HIS A 206 10.48 -14.76 -5.14
N GLY A 207 9.43 -15.40 -5.70
CA GLY A 207 8.51 -16.24 -4.95
C GLY A 207 7.49 -15.46 -4.12
N PHE A 208 7.32 -14.15 -4.36
CA PHE A 208 6.33 -13.35 -3.66
C PHE A 208 4.99 -13.32 -4.38
N ASP A 209 3.93 -13.22 -3.60
CA ASP A 209 2.57 -13.14 -4.10
C ASP A 209 2.30 -11.79 -4.76
N VAL A 210 1.44 -11.80 -5.79
CA VAL A 210 1.07 -10.60 -6.54
C VAL A 210 -0.44 -10.51 -6.61
N LEU A 211 -0.99 -9.39 -6.14
CA LEU A 211 -2.39 -9.06 -6.31
C LEU A 211 -2.54 -7.99 -7.40
N ASP A 212 -3.10 -8.37 -8.55
CA ASP A 212 -3.23 -7.47 -9.71
C ASP A 212 -4.44 -6.53 -9.59
N LEU A 213 -4.31 -5.53 -8.74
CA LEU A 213 -5.30 -4.47 -8.59
C LEU A 213 -5.53 -3.68 -9.88
N HIS A 214 -4.55 -3.60 -10.78
CA HIS A 214 -4.77 -2.97 -12.08
C HIS A 214 -5.84 -3.72 -12.87
N PHE A 215 -5.72 -5.04 -12.96
CA PHE A 215 -6.70 -5.89 -13.60
C PHE A 215 -8.06 -5.74 -12.93
N HIS A 216 -8.17 -5.96 -11.63
CA HIS A 216 -9.46 -5.97 -10.93
C HIS A 216 -10.25 -4.66 -11.05
N PHE A 217 -9.55 -3.52 -11.13
CA PHE A 217 -10.20 -2.20 -11.12
C PHE A 217 -10.26 -1.52 -12.50
N ARG A 218 -9.79 -2.14 -13.59
CA ARG A 218 -9.74 -1.56 -14.96
C ARG A 218 -11.09 -1.12 -15.54
N HIS A 219 -12.19 -1.58 -14.97
CA HIS A 219 -13.56 -1.22 -15.38
C HIS A 219 -14.34 -0.45 -14.31
N ALA A 220 -13.75 -0.18 -13.15
CA ALA A 220 -14.42 0.44 -12.00
C ALA A 220 -14.33 1.98 -12.02
N TRP A 221 -14.32 2.62 -13.19
CA TRP A 221 -14.05 4.07 -13.34
C TRP A 221 -14.98 4.99 -12.55
N ASN A 222 -16.21 4.54 -12.24
CA ASN A 222 -17.16 5.29 -11.41
C ASN A 222 -16.69 5.46 -9.96
N CYS A 223 -15.74 4.63 -9.52
CA CYS A 223 -15.14 4.72 -8.19
C CYS A 223 -13.88 5.58 -8.15
N LEU A 224 -13.31 5.94 -9.31
CA LEU A 224 -12.11 6.78 -9.38
C LEU A 224 -12.47 8.24 -9.09
N GLN A 225 -11.72 8.86 -8.19
CA GLN A 225 -11.91 10.25 -7.81
C GLN A 225 -11.44 11.21 -8.91
N SER A 226 -11.95 12.44 -8.86
CA SER A 226 -11.68 13.49 -9.85
C SER A 226 -10.20 13.88 -10.00
N ASP A 227 -9.34 13.50 -9.05
CA ASP A 227 -7.90 13.73 -9.14
C ASP A 227 -7.14 12.70 -9.98
N GLY A 228 -7.84 11.65 -10.44
CA GLY A 228 -7.34 10.62 -11.31
C GLY A 228 -6.43 9.58 -10.64
N VAL A 229 -6.32 9.57 -9.31
CA VAL A 229 -5.44 8.64 -8.57
C VAL A 229 -6.16 7.94 -7.42
N HIS A 230 -6.93 8.68 -6.62
CA HIS A 230 -7.57 8.10 -5.44
C HIS A 230 -8.91 7.46 -5.80
N TRP A 231 -9.36 6.52 -4.98
CA TRP A 231 -10.57 5.75 -5.20
C TRP A 231 -11.55 5.95 -4.03
N ASN A 232 -12.84 5.73 -4.27
CA ASN A 232 -13.87 5.84 -3.23
C ASN A 232 -13.81 4.66 -2.24
N GLU A 233 -14.61 4.77 -1.19
CA GLU A 233 -14.73 3.79 -0.10
C GLU A 233 -15.16 2.41 -0.57
N HIS A 234 -16.02 2.34 -1.60
CA HIS A 234 -16.46 1.07 -2.16
C HIS A 234 -15.31 0.35 -2.86
N ALA A 235 -14.49 1.05 -3.63
CA ALA A 235 -13.32 0.45 -4.27
C ALA A 235 -12.28 -0.01 -3.24
N HIS A 236 -12.05 0.77 -2.18
CA HIS A 236 -11.15 0.34 -1.10
C HIS A 236 -11.68 -0.89 -0.35
N ARG A 237 -12.99 -0.98 -0.09
CA ARG A 237 -13.58 -2.19 0.49
C ARG A 237 -13.43 -3.41 -0.41
N GLN A 238 -13.62 -3.24 -1.71
CA GLN A 238 -13.40 -4.34 -2.67
C GLN A 238 -11.92 -4.75 -2.76
N LEU A 239 -11.00 -3.81 -2.61
CA LEU A 239 -9.57 -4.11 -2.52
C LEU A 239 -9.29 -4.95 -1.27
N SER A 240 -9.80 -4.54 -0.11
CA SER A 240 -9.67 -5.29 1.14
C SER A 240 -10.28 -6.70 1.02
N TYR A 241 -11.40 -6.85 0.33
CA TYR A 241 -11.98 -8.16 0.01
C TYR A 241 -11.00 -9.03 -0.78
N LEU A 242 -10.55 -8.57 -1.95
CA LEU A 242 -9.62 -9.32 -2.79
C LEU A 242 -8.33 -9.69 -2.04
N LEU A 243 -7.81 -8.74 -1.26
CA LEU A 243 -6.59 -8.91 -0.50
C LEU A 243 -6.74 -9.95 0.62
N LEU A 244 -7.81 -9.87 1.41
CA LEU A 244 -8.02 -10.81 2.51
C LEU A 244 -8.43 -12.19 2.01
N THR A 245 -9.10 -12.30 0.85
CA THR A 245 -9.35 -13.59 0.19
C THR A 245 -8.02 -14.22 -0.22
N HIS A 246 -7.16 -13.46 -0.88
CA HIS A 246 -5.83 -13.92 -1.27
C HIS A 246 -5.01 -14.37 -0.05
N VAL A 247 -5.03 -13.59 1.03
CA VAL A 247 -4.32 -13.94 2.28
C VAL A 247 -4.87 -15.21 2.92
N ALA A 248 -6.19 -15.38 2.98
CA ALA A 248 -6.80 -16.59 3.52
C ALA A 248 -6.42 -17.82 2.69
N GLU A 249 -6.50 -17.73 1.36
CA GLU A 249 -6.08 -18.78 0.44
C GLU A 249 -4.59 -19.15 0.64
N ALA A 250 -3.71 -18.15 0.74
CA ALA A 250 -2.28 -18.35 0.95
C ALA A 250 -1.96 -19.00 2.31
N TRP A 251 -2.76 -18.72 3.35
CA TRP A 251 -2.65 -19.37 4.65
C TRP A 251 -3.41 -20.72 4.75
N GLY A 252 -4.08 -21.15 3.67
CA GLY A 252 -4.81 -22.41 3.64
C GLY A 252 -6.05 -22.42 4.55
N VAL A 253 -6.65 -21.26 4.79
CA VAL A 253 -7.87 -21.10 5.59
C VAL A 253 -8.98 -20.53 4.72
N GLU A 254 -10.23 -20.88 5.01
CA GLU A 254 -11.36 -20.20 4.39
C GLU A 254 -11.56 -18.84 5.07
N LEU A 255 -11.83 -17.81 4.27
CA LEU A 255 -12.45 -16.59 4.80
C LEU A 255 -13.78 -17.03 5.43
N PRO A 256 -13.99 -16.84 6.75
CA PRO A 256 -15.21 -17.26 7.40
C PRO A 256 -16.46 -16.60 6.79
#